data_AF-A0A955H5P4-F1
#
_entry.id   AF-A0A955H5P4-F1
#
_cell.length_a   1.000
_cell.length_b   1.000
_cell.length_c   1.000
_cell.angle_alpha   90.00
_cell.angle_beta   90.00
_cell.angle_gamma   90.00
#
_symmetry.space_group_name_H-M   'P 1'
#
loop_
_entity.id
_entity.type
_entity.pdbx_description
1 polymer ?
#
loop_
_entity_poly.entity_id
_entity_poly.type
_entity_poly.pdbx_seq_one_letter_code
_entity_poly.pdbx_strand_id
1 'polypeptide(L)'
;MKLLIVTPLFPPDTTDSAKHVKELSARLSKDGVTVLLYGHLPEKSPTINYVCVDKRQSLLDRVFKFTQSFIQESKQANAIILQNGPSVELPALLASLFTKAPIIFMLSDTPALLRTKKHWPAKIIHSLLRQRCAHILDKKNISSWPPPKPIIHPLKPYPESAMKEFEKKWNEYLTLIRQLF
;
A
#
# COMPACT_ATOMS: atom_id res chain seq x y z
N MET A 1 6.13 3.65 -16.47
CA MET A 1 6.59 2.68 -15.46
C MET A 1 5.46 1.68 -15.22
N LYS A 2 5.68 0.55 -14.57
CA LYS A 2 4.63 -0.33 -14.04
C LYS A 2 4.82 -0.47 -12.55
N LEU A 3 3.83 -0.09 -11.76
CA LEU A 3 3.87 -0.12 -10.31
C LEU A 3 2.92 -1.17 -9.76
N LEU A 4 3.41 -1.99 -8.83
CA LEU A 4 2.58 -2.90 -8.06
C LEU A 4 2.39 -2.34 -6.64
N ILE A 5 1.16 -2.02 -6.28
CA ILE A 5 0.81 -1.65 -4.90
C ILE A 5 0.19 -2.85 -4.22
N VAL A 6 0.80 -3.32 -3.14
CA VAL A 6 0.35 -4.47 -2.36
C VAL A 6 -0.19 -3.98 -1.03
N THR A 7 -1.48 -4.22 -0.76
CA THR A 7 -2.15 -3.68 0.42
C THR A 7 -3.06 -4.71 1.10
N PRO A 8 -3.10 -4.74 2.45
CA PRO A 8 -4.07 -5.58 3.17
C PRO A 8 -5.49 -4.99 3.13
N LEU A 9 -5.61 -3.67 2.94
CA LEU A 9 -6.85 -2.91 3.06
C LEU A 9 -7.03 -1.97 1.88
N PHE A 10 -8.24 -1.90 1.36
CA PHE A 10 -8.62 -1.00 0.26
C PHE A 10 -10.12 -0.68 0.39
N PRO A 11 -10.60 0.49 -0.07
CA PRO A 11 -12.02 0.82 -0.05
C PRO A 11 -12.86 -0.31 -0.68
N PRO A 12 -13.93 -0.77 0.01
CA PRO A 12 -14.76 -0.03 0.98
C PRO A 12 -14.26 0.00 2.45
N ASP A 13 -13.09 -0.55 2.77
CA ASP A 13 -12.49 -0.39 4.11
C ASP A 13 -12.30 1.11 4.46
N THR A 14 -12.69 1.52 5.68
CA THR A 14 -12.74 2.94 6.09
C THR A 14 -11.48 3.44 6.78
N THR A 15 -10.47 2.59 6.92
CA THR A 15 -9.20 2.94 7.60
C THR A 15 -8.41 3.98 6.82
N ASP A 16 -7.58 4.75 7.52
CA ASP A 16 -6.71 5.74 6.89
C ASP A 16 -5.73 5.10 5.90
N SER A 17 -5.28 3.87 6.18
CA SER A 17 -4.42 3.10 5.28
C SER A 17 -5.13 2.79 3.96
N ALA A 18 -6.40 2.37 4.00
CA ALA A 18 -7.20 2.11 2.79
C ALA A 18 -7.42 3.38 1.96
N LYS A 19 -7.80 4.49 2.61
CA LYS A 19 -7.98 5.79 1.95
C LYS A 19 -6.69 6.29 1.32
N HIS A 20 -5.57 6.17 2.02
CA HIS A 20 -4.25 6.55 1.54
C HIS A 20 -3.87 5.76 0.29
N VAL A 21 -4.06 4.43 0.28
CA VAL A 21 -3.73 3.59 -0.88
C VAL A 21 -4.62 3.92 -2.08
N LYS A 22 -5.90 4.20 -1.87
CA LYS A 22 -6.79 4.67 -2.95
C LYS A 22 -6.28 5.97 -3.57
N GLU A 23 -5.96 6.97 -2.75
CA GLU A 23 -5.47 8.25 -3.24
C GLU A 23 -4.10 8.10 -3.93
N LEU A 24 -3.18 7.32 -3.35
CA LEU A 24 -1.88 7.03 -3.92
C LEU A 24 -1.99 6.34 -5.28
N SER A 25 -2.81 5.29 -5.38
CA SER A 25 -3.03 4.56 -6.63
C SER A 25 -3.69 5.43 -7.71
N ALA A 26 -4.64 6.30 -7.33
CA ALA A 26 -5.25 7.26 -8.25
C ALA A 26 -4.22 8.26 -8.80
N ARG A 27 -3.39 8.84 -7.92
CA ARG A 27 -2.35 9.82 -8.30
C ARG A 27 -1.23 9.22 -9.15
N LEU A 28 -0.91 7.95 -8.93
CA LEU A 28 0.08 7.20 -9.70
C LEU A 28 -0.52 6.51 -10.93
N SER A 29 -1.82 6.59 -11.19
CA SER A 29 -2.48 5.81 -12.25
C SER A 29 -1.90 6.01 -13.65
N LYS A 30 -1.36 7.20 -13.95
CA LYS A 30 -0.65 7.49 -15.22
C LYS A 30 0.63 6.65 -15.39
N ASP A 31 1.21 6.21 -14.28
CA ASP A 31 2.43 5.40 -14.20
C ASP A 31 2.13 3.89 -14.25
N GLY A 32 0.94 3.46 -14.71
CA GLY A 32 0.58 2.06 -14.90
C GLY A 32 0.52 1.26 -13.59
N VAL A 33 -0.57 1.39 -12.83
CA VAL A 33 -0.70 0.83 -11.48
C VAL A 33 -1.54 -0.45 -11.48
N THR A 34 -0.98 -1.51 -10.90
CA THR A 34 -1.72 -2.69 -10.43
C THR A 34 -1.81 -2.65 -8.91
N VAL A 35 -3.01 -2.83 -8.35
CA VAL A 35 -3.24 -2.97 -6.90
C VAL A 35 -3.58 -4.42 -6.58
N LEU A 36 -2.71 -5.09 -5.82
CA LEU A 36 -2.95 -6.41 -5.26
C LEU A 36 -3.49 -6.26 -3.83
N LEU A 37 -4.70 -6.76 -3.60
CA LEU A 37 -5.42 -6.55 -2.34
C LEU A 37 -6.25 -7.76 -1.92
N TYR A 38 -6.53 -7.84 -0.62
CA TYR A 38 -7.56 -8.73 -0.10
C TYR A 38 -8.92 -8.06 -0.22
N GLY A 39 -9.87 -8.70 -0.91
CA GLY A 39 -11.19 -8.13 -1.14
C GLY A 39 -11.97 -8.88 -2.20
N HIS A 40 -13.26 -8.58 -2.32
CA HIS A 40 -14.13 -9.15 -3.35
C HIS A 40 -14.55 -8.11 -4.40
N LEU A 41 -14.87 -6.90 -3.95
CA LEU A 41 -15.36 -5.80 -4.79
C LEU A 41 -14.70 -4.50 -4.35
N PRO A 42 -13.44 -4.23 -4.77
CA PRO A 42 -12.84 -2.93 -4.51
C PRO A 42 -13.60 -1.86 -5.30
N GLU A 43 -13.59 -0.64 -4.80
CA GLU A 43 -14.02 0.51 -5.59
C GLU A 43 -13.07 0.67 -6.79
N LYS A 44 -13.59 0.48 -8.00
CA LYS A 44 -12.77 0.44 -9.23
C LYS A 44 -12.57 1.82 -9.84
N SER A 45 -11.33 2.11 -10.23
CA SER A 45 -11.00 3.14 -11.21
C SER A 45 -10.71 2.49 -12.56
N PRO A 46 -11.19 3.03 -13.71
CA PRO A 46 -10.92 2.46 -15.03
C PRO A 46 -9.44 2.46 -15.41
N THR A 47 -8.61 3.28 -14.76
CA THR A 47 -7.18 3.43 -15.07
C THR A 47 -6.26 2.55 -14.21
N ILE A 48 -6.81 1.77 -13.29
CA ILE A 48 -6.04 0.96 -12.33
C ILE A 48 -6.44 -0.51 -12.50
N ASN A 49 -5.44 -1.39 -12.60
CA ASN A 49 -5.69 -2.82 -12.58
C ASN A 49 -5.82 -3.31 -11.13
N TYR A 50 -6.79 -4.17 -10.83
CA TYR A 50 -7.02 -4.68 -9.47
C TYR A 50 -6.94 -6.20 -9.47
N VAL A 51 -6.01 -6.73 -8.68
CA VAL A 51 -5.90 -8.17 -8.41
C VAL A 51 -6.43 -8.42 -7.00
N CYS A 52 -7.59 -9.07 -6.94
CA CYS A 52 -8.32 -9.26 -5.68
C CYS A 52 -8.25 -10.71 -5.23
N VAL A 53 -7.81 -10.94 -4.00
CA VAL A 53 -7.86 -12.25 -3.34
C VAL A 53 -9.00 -12.25 -2.33
N ASP A 54 -9.94 -13.18 -2.48
CA ASP A 54 -11.15 -13.22 -1.67
C ASP A 54 -10.83 -13.49 -0.19
N LYS A 55 -11.36 -12.64 0.71
CA LYS A 55 -11.22 -12.78 2.15
C LYS A 55 -11.98 -14.00 2.71
N ARG A 56 -12.97 -14.53 1.99
CA ARG A 56 -13.82 -15.67 2.38
C ARG A 56 -13.14 -17.03 2.28
N GLN A 57 -12.01 -17.12 1.57
CA GLN A 57 -11.24 -18.35 1.46
C GLN A 57 -10.58 -18.73 2.79
N SER A 58 -10.21 -20.00 2.93
CA SER A 58 -9.44 -20.46 4.09
C SER A 58 -8.13 -19.67 4.21
N LEU A 59 -7.59 -19.57 5.43
CA LEU A 59 -6.38 -18.76 5.66
C LEU A 59 -5.20 -19.22 4.79
N LEU A 60 -4.98 -20.53 4.67
CA LEU A 60 -3.89 -21.10 3.89
C LEU A 60 -4.07 -20.87 2.40
N ASP A 61 -5.27 -21.14 1.86
CA ASP A 61 -5.57 -20.89 0.45
C ASP A 61 -5.40 -19.43 0.08
N ARG A 62 -5.86 -18.54 0.98
CA ARG A 62 -5.78 -17.10 0.81
C ARG A 62 -4.32 -16.63 0.77
N VAL A 63 -3.48 -17.08 1.72
CA VAL A 63 -2.05 -16.74 1.75
C VAL A 63 -1.34 -17.28 0.50
N PHE A 64 -1.63 -18.51 0.10
CA PHE A 64 -1.02 -19.13 -1.07
C PHE A 64 -1.40 -18.38 -2.37
N LYS A 65 -2.69 -18.14 -2.61
CA LYS A 65 -3.16 -17.41 -3.79
C LYS A 65 -2.66 -15.97 -3.83
N PHE A 66 -2.57 -15.30 -2.68
CA PHE A 66 -1.99 -13.97 -2.60
C PHE A 66 -0.50 -13.98 -2.92
N THR A 67 0.24 -14.97 -2.42
CA THR A 67 1.67 -15.14 -2.73
C THR A 67 1.87 -15.41 -4.23
N GLN A 68 1.08 -16.31 -4.83
CA GLN A 68 1.14 -16.59 -6.27
C GLN A 68 0.83 -15.35 -7.10
N SER A 69 -0.24 -14.62 -6.76
CA SER A 69 -0.63 -13.39 -7.43
C SER A 69 0.44 -12.32 -7.29
N PHE A 70 1.05 -12.18 -6.10
CA PHE A 70 2.18 -11.29 -5.89
C PHE A 70 3.32 -11.66 -6.85
N ILE A 71 3.78 -12.90 -6.85
CA ILE A 71 4.89 -13.36 -7.71
C ILE A 71 4.58 -13.12 -9.19
N GLN A 72 3.34 -13.34 -9.62
CA GLN A 72 2.93 -13.12 -11.00
C GLN A 72 2.99 -11.64 -11.39
N GLU A 73 2.40 -10.76 -10.57
CA GLU A 73 2.36 -9.33 -10.86
C GLU A 73 3.73 -8.67 -10.67
N SER A 74 4.56 -9.17 -9.74
CA SER A 74 5.90 -8.63 -9.49
C SER A 74 6.87 -8.82 -10.65
N LYS A 75 6.64 -9.83 -11.50
CA LYS A 75 7.42 -10.04 -12.74
C LYS A 75 7.20 -8.93 -13.77
N GLN A 76 6.07 -8.25 -13.73
CA GLN A 76 5.75 -7.15 -14.65
C GLN A 76 6.01 -5.77 -14.06
N ALA A 77 6.20 -5.69 -12.73
CA ALA A 77 6.41 -4.44 -12.03
C ALA A 77 7.86 -3.97 -12.15
N ASN A 78 8.05 -2.67 -12.34
CA ASN A 78 9.35 -2.02 -12.21
C ASN A 78 9.68 -1.74 -10.73
N ALA A 79 8.65 -1.47 -9.91
CA ALA A 79 8.81 -1.27 -8.48
C ALA A 79 7.53 -1.67 -7.74
N ILE A 80 7.70 -1.98 -6.45
CA ILE A 80 6.63 -2.48 -5.60
C ILE A 80 6.48 -1.57 -4.38
N ILE A 81 5.27 -1.09 -4.15
CA ILE A 81 4.90 -0.39 -2.93
C ILE A 81 4.13 -1.36 -2.05
N LEU A 82 4.71 -1.77 -0.93
CA LEU A 82 4.11 -2.70 0.01
C LEU A 82 3.63 -1.96 1.25
N GLN A 83 2.34 -2.07 1.59
CA GLN A 83 1.82 -1.58 2.87
C GLN A 83 2.01 -2.62 3.97
N ASN A 84 2.30 -2.15 5.19
CA ASN A 84 2.43 -3.03 6.35
C ASN A 84 1.09 -3.67 6.73
N GLY A 85 1.16 -4.89 7.27
CA GLY A 85 -0.03 -5.66 7.59
C GLY A 85 0.29 -7.14 7.79
N PRO A 86 -0.12 -7.77 8.90
CA PRO A 86 0.20 -9.17 9.19
C PRO A 86 -0.18 -10.14 8.07
N SER A 87 -1.27 -9.86 7.35
CA SER A 87 -1.78 -10.72 6.27
C SER A 87 -1.03 -10.59 4.94
N VAL A 88 -0.27 -9.51 4.73
CA VAL A 88 0.48 -9.27 3.49
C VAL A 88 1.99 -9.44 3.67
N GLU A 89 2.51 -9.28 4.89
CA GLU A 89 3.95 -9.38 5.15
C GLU A 89 4.49 -10.80 4.92
N LEU A 90 3.75 -11.85 5.29
CA LEU A 90 4.16 -13.23 5.02
C LEU A 90 4.16 -13.53 3.50
N PRO A 91 3.06 -13.30 2.75
CA PRO A 91 3.09 -13.42 1.29
C PRO A 91 4.20 -12.60 0.62
N ALA A 92 4.44 -11.37 1.09
CA ALA A 92 5.49 -10.52 0.55
C ALA A 92 6.88 -11.08 0.81
N LEU A 93 7.14 -11.61 2.02
CA LEU A 93 8.41 -12.26 2.34
C LEU A 93 8.66 -13.46 1.42
N LEU A 94 7.65 -14.32 1.23
CA LEU A 94 7.75 -15.47 0.32
C LEU A 94 7.95 -15.02 -1.13
N ALA A 95 7.18 -14.04 -1.60
CA ALA A 95 7.27 -13.53 -2.96
C ALA A 95 8.59 -12.78 -3.21
N SER A 96 9.19 -12.16 -2.19
CA SER A 96 10.47 -11.44 -2.30
C SER A 96 11.62 -12.33 -2.74
N LEU A 97 11.54 -13.63 -2.47
CA LEU A 97 12.55 -14.61 -2.91
C LEU A 97 12.55 -14.81 -4.43
N PHE A 98 11.44 -14.51 -5.10
CA PHE A 98 11.25 -14.67 -6.54
C PHE A 98 11.15 -13.34 -7.29
N THR A 99 11.11 -12.24 -6.55
CA THR A 99 10.87 -10.90 -7.08
C THR A 99 12.21 -10.19 -7.29
N LYS A 100 12.39 -9.60 -8.47
CA LYS A 100 13.58 -8.78 -8.79
C LYS A 100 13.34 -7.28 -8.63
N ALA A 101 12.07 -6.85 -8.63
CA ALA A 101 11.72 -5.44 -8.49
C ALA A 101 12.00 -4.94 -7.06
N PRO A 102 12.54 -3.72 -6.89
CA PRO A 102 12.74 -3.12 -5.57
C PRO A 102 11.40 -2.96 -4.83
N ILE A 103 11.41 -3.34 -3.54
CA ILE A 103 10.26 -3.23 -2.66
C ILE A 103 10.46 -2.02 -1.74
N ILE A 104 9.54 -1.06 -1.83
CA ILE A 104 9.38 0.05 -0.90
C ILE A 104 8.36 -0.37 0.15
N PHE A 105 8.81 -0.57 1.39
CA PHE A 105 7.96 -1.01 2.48
C PHE A 105 7.43 0.17 3.30
N MET A 106 6.12 0.35 3.29
CA MET A 106 5.43 1.49 3.88
C MET A 106 4.77 1.10 5.20
N LEU A 107 5.23 1.71 6.29
CA LEU A 107 4.65 1.59 7.62
C LEU A 107 3.60 2.68 7.82
N SER A 108 2.43 2.50 7.21
CA SER A 108 1.31 3.46 7.25
C SER A 108 0.28 3.12 8.34
N ASP A 109 0.08 1.83 8.62
CA ASP A 109 -0.92 1.33 9.56
C ASP A 109 -0.28 1.09 10.94
N THR A 110 -0.38 2.11 11.80
CA THR A 110 0.17 2.06 13.17
C THR A 110 -0.45 0.95 14.02
N PRO A 111 -1.79 0.75 14.03
CA PRO A 111 -2.40 -0.37 14.73
C PRO A 111 -1.85 -1.74 14.29
N ALA A 112 -1.69 -1.98 12.99
CA ALA A 112 -1.12 -3.21 12.46
C ALA A 112 0.33 -3.40 12.94
N LEU A 113 1.14 -2.35 12.89
CA LEU A 113 2.54 -2.39 13.36
C LEU A 113 2.63 -2.72 14.85
N LEU A 114 1.74 -2.16 15.68
CA LEU A 114 1.69 -2.47 17.11
C LEU A 114 1.30 -3.93 17.37
N ARG A 115 0.38 -4.50 16.58
CA ARG A 115 0.02 -5.92 16.68
C ARG A 115 1.20 -6.81 16.28
N THR A 116 1.89 -6.49 15.20
CA THR A 116 3.10 -7.22 14.76
C THR A 116 4.16 -7.28 15.86
N LYS A 117 4.34 -6.20 16.63
CA LYS A 117 5.30 -6.17 17.75
C LYS A 117 4.93 -7.11 18.91
N LYS A 118 3.64 -7.43 19.09
CA LYS A 118 3.14 -8.29 20.18
C LYS A 118 3.25 -9.79 19.87
N HIS A 119 3.20 -10.17 18.59
CA HIS A 119 3.21 -11.58 18.19
C HIS A 119 4.58 -11.99 17.63
N TRP A 120 5.28 -12.90 18.31
CA TRP A 120 6.65 -13.28 17.95
C TRP A 120 6.82 -13.78 16.50
N PRO A 121 5.90 -14.59 15.91
CA PRO A 121 6.09 -15.04 14.53
C PRO A 121 5.97 -13.87 13.55
N ALA A 122 5.00 -12.98 13.79
CA ALA A 122 4.80 -11.78 12.99
C ALA A 122 6.02 -10.85 13.08
N LYS A 123 6.63 -10.71 14.26
CA LYS A 123 7.86 -9.93 14.46
C LYS A 123 9.04 -10.47 13.63
N ILE A 124 9.21 -11.79 13.58
CA ILE A 124 10.26 -12.42 12.77
C ILE A 124 10.00 -12.16 11.28
N ILE A 125 8.78 -12.42 10.81
CA ILE A 125 8.38 -12.18 9.41
C ILE A 125 8.63 -10.73 9.03
N HIS A 126 8.20 -9.80 9.88
CA HIS A 126 8.41 -8.36 9.69
C HIS A 126 9.90 -7.99 9.59
N SER A 127 10.73 -8.53 10.48
CA SER A 127 12.17 -8.26 10.49
C SER A 127 12.86 -8.80 9.25
N LEU A 128 12.53 -10.03 8.83
CA LEU A 128 13.10 -10.65 7.64
C LEU A 128 12.67 -9.92 6.37
N LEU A 129 11.40 -9.54 6.28
CA LEU A 129 10.88 -8.76 5.16
C LEU A 129 11.57 -7.40 5.08
N ARG A 130 11.73 -6.71 6.21
CA ARG A 130 12.42 -5.42 6.28
C ARG A 130 13.84 -5.47 5.72
N GLN A 131 14.56 -6.58 5.91
CA GLN A 131 15.90 -6.80 5.35
C GLN A 131 15.89 -7.04 3.83
N ARG A 132 14.76 -7.44 3.25
CA ARG A 132 14.58 -7.71 1.81
C ARG A 132 14.10 -6.48 1.05
N CYS A 133 13.61 -5.46 1.73
CA CYS A 133 13.11 -4.24 1.12
C CYS A 133 14.25 -3.27 0.80
N ALA A 134 14.19 -2.63 -0.37
CA ALA A 134 15.17 -1.63 -0.79
C ALA A 134 15.05 -0.35 0.04
N HIS A 135 13.81 0.05 0.32
CA HIS A 135 13.49 1.26 1.08
C HIS A 135 12.40 1.00 2.10
N ILE A 136 12.43 1.75 3.20
CA ILE A 136 11.43 1.68 4.26
C ILE A 136 10.93 3.09 4.51
N LEU A 137 9.63 3.27 4.37
CA LEU A 137 8.94 4.53 4.56
C LEU A 137 8.06 4.45 5.80
N ASP A 138 8.49 5.08 6.89
CA ASP A 138 7.69 5.19 8.11
C ASP A 138 6.91 6.50 8.11
N LYS A 139 5.59 6.42 8.25
CA LYS A 139 4.70 7.58 8.39
C LYS A 139 5.19 8.58 9.44
N LYS A 140 5.85 8.11 10.51
CA LYS A 140 6.36 8.97 11.58
C LYS A 140 7.63 9.74 11.22
N ASN A 141 8.39 9.25 10.24
CA ASN A 141 9.71 9.78 9.90
C ASN A 141 9.71 10.60 8.60
N ILE A 142 8.57 10.72 7.93
CA ILE A 142 8.44 11.40 6.65
C ILE A 142 7.70 12.72 6.87
N SER A 143 8.42 13.83 6.77
CA SER A 143 7.87 15.19 6.89
C SER A 143 6.87 15.55 5.79
N SER A 144 6.99 14.89 4.63
CA SER A 144 6.08 15.00 3.50
C SER A 144 4.92 14.01 3.55
N TRP A 145 4.69 13.29 4.66
CA TRP A 145 3.59 12.34 4.72
C TRP A 145 2.26 13.08 4.51
N PRO A 146 1.44 12.68 3.53
CA PRO A 146 0.26 13.45 3.16
C PRO A 146 -0.77 13.46 4.30
N PRO A 147 -1.34 14.62 4.64
CA PRO A 147 -2.42 14.70 5.61
C PRO A 147 -3.68 14.03 5.06
N PRO A 148 -4.66 13.67 5.92
CA PRO A 148 -5.96 13.23 5.45
C PRO A 148 -6.62 14.31 4.58
N LYS A 149 -7.39 13.88 3.58
CA LYS A 149 -8.11 14.80 2.70
C LYS A 149 -9.04 15.71 3.51
N PRO A 150 -8.96 17.05 3.35
CA PRO A 150 -9.88 17.97 4.00
C PRO A 150 -11.35 17.62 3.72
N ILE A 151 -12.19 17.70 4.75
CA ILE A 151 -13.62 17.45 4.62
C ILE A 151 -14.26 18.67 3.94
N ILE A 152 -14.89 18.45 2.79
CA ILE A 152 -15.68 19.47 2.09
C ILE A 152 -17.11 19.39 2.63
N HIS A 153 -17.51 20.40 3.39
CA HIS A 153 -18.86 20.47 3.96
C HIS A 153 -19.77 21.34 3.09
N PRO A 154 -20.95 20.86 2.64
CA PRO A 154 -21.81 21.62 1.72
C PRO A 154 -22.24 22.99 2.24
N LEU A 155 -22.41 23.12 3.56
CA LEU A 155 -22.82 24.36 4.22
C LEU A 155 -21.67 25.28 4.65
N LYS A 156 -20.40 24.92 4.35
CA LYS A 156 -19.25 25.76 4.69
C LYS A 156 -18.54 26.18 3.40
N PRO A 157 -17.85 27.34 3.39
CA PRO A 157 -16.97 27.70 2.29
C PRO A 157 -15.96 26.59 2.01
N TYR A 158 -15.61 26.42 0.74
CA TYR A 158 -14.59 25.45 0.34
C TYR A 158 -13.25 25.76 1.05
N PRO A 159 -12.61 24.77 1.69
CA PRO A 159 -11.41 25.02 2.49
C PRO A 159 -10.16 25.13 1.59
N GLU A 160 -10.06 26.23 0.83
CA GLU A 160 -9.00 26.43 -0.17
C GLU A 160 -7.58 26.27 0.39
N SER A 161 -7.30 26.87 1.55
CA SER A 161 -5.97 26.84 2.17
C SER A 161 -5.55 25.41 2.54
N ALA A 162 -6.44 24.67 3.21
CA ALA A 162 -6.20 23.28 3.59
C ALA A 162 -6.05 22.37 2.36
N MET A 163 -6.83 22.61 1.29
CA MET A 163 -6.70 21.87 0.04
C MET A 163 -5.40 22.17 -0.69
N LYS A 164 -4.94 23.42 -0.73
CA LYS A 164 -3.64 23.80 -1.30
C LYS A 164 -2.48 23.14 -0.53
N GLU A 165 -2.55 23.11 0.80
CA GLU A 165 -1.55 22.43 1.63
C GLU A 165 -1.56 20.91 1.39
N PHE A 166 -2.73 20.30 1.34
CA PHE A 166 -2.91 18.88 1.03
C PHE A 166 -2.27 18.52 -0.32
N GLU A 167 -2.56 19.28 -1.38
CA GLU A 167 -1.99 19.05 -2.71
C GLU A 167 -0.47 19.24 -2.73
N LYS A 168 0.03 20.27 -2.04
CA LYS A 168 1.48 20.50 -1.90
C LYS A 168 2.16 19.31 -1.24
N LYS A 169 1.64 18.83 -0.11
CA LYS A 169 2.19 17.67 0.63
C LYS A 169 2.15 16.39 -0.21
N TRP A 170 1.07 16.16 -0.95
CA TRP A 170 0.98 15.03 -1.87
C TRP A 170 2.02 15.12 -2.99
N ASN A 171 2.27 16.29 -3.57
CA ASN A 171 3.27 16.44 -4.62
C ASN A 171 4.69 16.22 -4.08
N GLU A 172 5.01 16.72 -2.90
CA GLU A 172 6.28 16.42 -2.19
C GLU A 172 6.43 14.91 -1.96
N TYR A 173 5.36 14.26 -1.51
CA TYR A 173 5.33 12.83 -1.25
C TYR A 173 5.50 11.97 -2.50
N LEU A 174 4.81 12.31 -3.59
CA LEU A 174 4.94 11.62 -4.87
C LEU A 174 6.34 11.80 -5.47
N THR A 175 6.94 12.98 -5.28
CA THR A 175 8.32 13.24 -5.70
C THR A 175 9.28 12.35 -4.93
N LEU A 176 9.13 12.25 -3.60
CA LEU A 176 9.89 11.32 -2.77
C LEU A 176 9.74 9.87 -3.25
N ILE A 177 8.51 9.40 -3.46
CA ILE A 177 8.26 8.03 -3.93
C ILE A 177 8.93 7.78 -5.29
N ARG A 178 8.83 8.74 -6.22
CA ARG A 178 9.44 8.62 -7.55
C ARG A 178 10.96 8.59 -7.54
N GLN A 179 11.61 9.22 -6.55
CA GLN A 179 13.06 9.18 -6.39
C GLN A 179 13.59 7.84 -5.86
N LEU A 180 12.70 7.00 -5.30
CA LEU A 180 13.05 5.68 -4.76
C LEU A 180 12.87 4.54 -5.78
N PHE A 181 12.45 4.88 -7.00
CA PHE A 181 12.32 3.97 -8.14
C PHE A 181 13.50 4.17 -9.10
#